data_AF-A0A0E3M8V7-F1
#
_entry.id   AF-A0A0E3M8V7-F1
#
_cell.length_a   1.000
_cell.length_b   1.000
_cell.length_c   1.000
_cell.angle_alpha   90.00
_cell.angle_beta   90.00
_cell.angle_gamma   90.00
#
_symmetry.space_group_name_H-M   'P 1'
#
loop_
_entity.id
_entity.type
_entity.pdbx_description
1 polymer ?
#
loop_
_entity_poly.entity_id
_entity_poly.type
_entity_poly.pdbx_seq_one_letter_code
_entity_poly.pdbx_strand_id
1 'polypeptide(L)'
;MIINHNMNAMNAHRQMVGNTTNAGKSMEKLSSGLRINRAGDDAAGLAISEKMRGQIRGLDQAGRNSQDSISMIQTAEGALNETHSILQRMRELAVQSSNDTNNSTDRTAIQDEVNQLADEIDRIGNTTEFNTKKLLNGDVVGVNAEVKGTYTVNNNSSIKQTIAADTAGLASVQNSGAINGAVSVTKTNSVTGASGTVTNTYKVIDNLGNDITSKFTEATGAAAFTLATGLIASDAVKFNATDLGNMKVGESFTLVFNKHVDAATDTSNAITAQIGANSGQTMQIGIDDMRANALGIKDASGNTIKVNDKYAANSAISTIQNAIEKVSAQRSKLGAFQNRLEHTINNLGTASENLQASESRIRDVDMANEMMEYSKKNILTQAAQSMLAQAKSQPEQVLQLLR
;
A
#
# COMPACT_ATOMS: atom_id res chain seq x y z
N MET A 1 60.34 14.98 -65.79
CA MET A 1 59.33 13.91 -65.65
C MET A 1 59.91 12.90 -64.65
N ILE A 2 59.23 12.62 -63.53
CA ILE A 2 59.72 11.73 -62.47
C ILE A 2 59.12 10.34 -62.73
N ILE A 3 59.96 9.33 -63.00
CA ILE A 3 59.50 8.00 -63.48
C ILE A 3 59.37 7.00 -62.32
N ASN A 4 60.20 7.12 -61.27
CA ASN A 4 60.23 6.16 -60.16
C ASN A 4 59.09 6.33 -59.14
N HIS A 5 58.41 7.48 -59.13
CA HIS A 5 57.33 7.77 -58.17
C HIS A 5 56.07 8.22 -58.90
N ASN A 6 55.05 7.36 -58.88
CA ASN A 6 53.76 7.64 -59.50
C ASN A 6 52.77 8.16 -58.45
N MET A 7 52.72 9.47 -58.32
CA MET A 7 51.85 10.16 -57.36
C MET A 7 50.36 9.96 -57.67
N ASN A 8 49.99 9.78 -58.94
CA ASN A 8 48.60 9.54 -59.37
C ASN A 8 48.12 8.15 -58.92
N ALA A 9 48.96 7.12 -59.09
CA ALA A 9 48.67 5.78 -58.57
C ALA A 9 48.61 5.75 -57.03
N MET A 10 49.50 6.48 -56.34
CA MET A 10 49.47 6.60 -54.87
C MET A 10 48.24 7.34 -54.35
N ASN A 11 47.72 8.31 -55.09
CA ASN A 11 46.46 8.98 -54.76
C ASN A 11 45.26 8.05 -55.00
N ALA A 12 45.19 7.39 -56.16
CA ALA A 12 44.15 6.40 -56.48
C ALA A 12 44.11 5.25 -55.46
N HIS A 13 45.27 4.75 -55.02
CA HIS A 13 45.38 3.74 -53.97
C HIS A 13 44.86 4.25 -52.61
N ARG A 14 45.22 5.47 -52.19
CA ARG A 14 44.69 6.08 -50.95
C ARG A 14 43.17 6.21 -50.99
N GLN A 15 42.61 6.64 -52.12
CA GLN A 15 41.16 6.74 -52.30
C GLN A 15 40.49 5.35 -52.29
N MET A 16 41.09 4.35 -52.94
CA MET A 16 40.59 2.97 -52.94
C MET A 16 40.56 2.38 -51.53
N VAL A 17 41.63 2.54 -50.75
CA VAL A 17 41.71 2.08 -49.36
C VAL A 17 40.67 2.80 -48.50
N GLY A 18 40.55 4.12 -48.62
CA GLY A 18 39.54 4.90 -47.90
C GLY A 18 38.10 4.45 -48.22
N ASN A 19 37.80 4.20 -49.50
CA ASN A 19 36.48 3.71 -49.92
C ASN A 19 36.21 2.29 -49.45
N THR A 20 37.21 1.40 -49.46
CA THR A 20 37.10 0.03 -48.96
C THR A 20 36.85 0.00 -47.45
N THR A 21 37.56 0.83 -46.68
CA THR A 21 37.33 0.95 -45.22
C THR A 21 35.93 1.50 -44.93
N ASN A 22 35.47 2.50 -45.68
CA ASN A 22 34.13 3.06 -45.49
C ASN A 22 33.02 2.09 -45.91
N ALA A 23 33.19 1.34 -46.99
CA ALA A 23 32.26 0.27 -47.39
C ALA A 23 32.17 -0.82 -46.30
N GLY A 24 33.32 -1.19 -45.69
CA GLY A 24 33.35 -2.12 -44.56
C GLY A 24 32.59 -1.60 -43.34
N LYS A 25 32.69 -0.30 -43.02
CA LYS A 25 31.90 0.34 -41.95
C LYS A 25 30.39 0.34 -42.26
N SER A 26 30.00 0.66 -43.49
CA SER A 26 28.58 0.59 -43.89
C SER A 26 28.03 -0.83 -43.83
N MET A 27 28.83 -1.83 -44.22
CA MET A 27 28.48 -3.24 -44.09
C MET A 27 28.28 -3.66 -42.62
N GLU A 28 29.12 -3.17 -41.71
CA GLU A 28 28.98 -3.39 -40.26
C GLU A 28 27.69 -2.77 -39.70
N LYS A 29 27.35 -1.55 -40.11
CA LYS A 29 26.10 -0.87 -39.71
C LYS A 29 24.86 -1.59 -40.25
N LEU A 30 24.89 -1.99 -41.52
CA LEU A 30 23.81 -2.76 -42.15
C LEU A 30 23.62 -4.14 -41.49
N SER A 31 24.72 -4.82 -41.15
CA SER A 31 24.65 -6.13 -40.51
C SER A 31 24.14 -6.06 -39.07
N SER A 32 24.45 -4.98 -38.34
CA SER A 32 24.02 -4.80 -36.95
C SER A 32 22.66 -4.11 -36.81
N GLY A 33 22.22 -3.38 -37.84
CA GLY A 33 21.06 -2.49 -37.78
C GLY A 33 21.30 -1.22 -36.95
N LEU A 34 22.53 -1.01 -36.46
CA LEU A 34 22.88 0.10 -35.57
C LEU A 34 23.78 1.10 -36.31
N ARG A 35 23.42 2.37 -36.22
CA ARG A 35 24.23 3.52 -36.66
C ARG A 35 25.47 3.70 -35.79
N ILE A 36 25.34 3.44 -34.48
CA ILE A 36 26.41 3.53 -33.49
C ILE A 36 26.72 2.13 -32.98
N ASN A 37 27.68 1.46 -33.64
CA ASN A 37 28.13 0.13 -33.23
C ASN A 37 29.41 0.20 -32.38
N ARG A 38 30.27 1.19 -32.64
CA ARG A 38 31.51 1.42 -31.88
C ARG A 38 31.48 2.80 -31.21
N ALA A 39 32.20 2.93 -30.09
CA ALA A 39 32.38 4.22 -29.43
C ALA A 39 33.03 5.30 -30.32
N GLY A 40 33.76 4.88 -31.36
CA GLY A 40 34.35 5.78 -32.35
C GLY A 40 33.40 6.34 -33.40
N ASP A 41 32.17 5.82 -33.52
CA ASP A 41 31.16 6.34 -34.46
C ASP A 41 30.48 7.59 -33.91
N ASP A 42 30.08 7.57 -32.63
CA ASP A 42 29.57 8.71 -31.87
C ASP A 42 29.65 8.41 -30.36
N ALA A 43 30.67 8.96 -29.68
CA ALA A 43 30.90 8.72 -28.26
C ALA A 43 29.79 9.32 -27.37
N ALA A 44 29.23 10.48 -27.75
CA ALA A 44 28.17 11.13 -26.99
C ALA A 44 26.84 10.39 -27.16
N GLY A 45 26.49 10.00 -28.39
CA GLY A 45 25.31 9.20 -28.70
C GLY A 45 25.34 7.82 -28.04
N LEU A 46 26.52 7.18 -27.98
CA LEU A 46 26.69 5.92 -27.23
C LEU A 46 26.40 6.12 -25.73
N ALA A 47 26.96 7.16 -25.09
CA ALA A 47 26.74 7.39 -23.66
C ALA A 47 25.26 7.67 -23.32
N ILE A 48 24.56 8.44 -24.15
CA ILE A 48 23.14 8.74 -23.96
C ILE A 48 22.30 7.48 -24.19
N SER A 49 22.56 6.72 -25.26
CA SER A 49 21.83 5.48 -25.55
C SER A 49 22.01 4.41 -24.46
N GLU A 50 23.21 4.24 -23.91
CA GLU A 50 23.43 3.31 -22.79
C GLU A 50 22.69 3.74 -21.52
N LYS A 51 22.62 5.05 -21.23
CA LYS A 51 21.78 5.58 -20.14
C LYS A 51 20.30 5.29 -20.38
N MET A 52 19.79 5.55 -21.59
CA MET A 52 18.39 5.27 -21.95
C MET A 52 18.09 3.77 -21.86
N ARG A 53 19.01 2.91 -22.29
CA ARG A 53 18.86 1.45 -22.19
C ARG A 53 18.80 0.96 -20.74
N GLY A 54 19.62 1.55 -19.87
CA GLY A 54 19.55 1.32 -18.43
C GLY A 54 18.20 1.74 -17.85
N GLN A 55 17.70 2.91 -18.26
CA GLN A 55 16.39 3.40 -17.84
C GLN A 55 15.24 2.53 -18.34
N ILE A 56 15.22 2.13 -19.62
CA ILE A 56 14.20 1.25 -20.21
C ILE A 56 14.11 -0.05 -19.40
N ARG A 57 15.23 -0.76 -19.21
CA ARG A 57 15.26 -1.99 -18.39
C ARG A 57 14.82 -1.75 -16.95
N GLY A 58 15.19 -0.60 -16.38
CA GLY A 58 14.77 -0.20 -15.04
C GLY A 58 13.26 0.07 -14.96
N LEU A 59 12.67 0.71 -15.97
CA LEU A 59 11.23 0.98 -16.06
C LEU A 59 10.44 -0.31 -16.26
N ASP A 60 10.91 -1.22 -17.11
CA ASP A 60 10.28 -2.52 -17.33
C ASP A 60 10.32 -3.38 -16.04
N GLN A 61 11.45 -3.36 -15.32
CA GLN A 61 11.55 -4.01 -14.02
C GLN A 61 10.63 -3.35 -12.98
N ALA A 62 10.56 -2.02 -12.95
CA ALA A 62 9.65 -1.29 -12.08
C ALA A 62 8.18 -1.61 -12.38
N GLY A 63 7.82 -1.81 -13.65
CA GLY A 63 6.49 -2.29 -14.06
C GLY A 63 6.18 -3.67 -13.48
N ARG A 64 7.12 -4.62 -13.58
CA ARG A 64 6.99 -5.96 -12.95
C ARG A 64 6.89 -5.89 -11.43
N ASN A 65 7.75 -5.10 -10.77
CA ASN A 65 7.67 -4.91 -9.31
C ASN A 65 6.31 -4.32 -8.89
N SER A 66 5.74 -3.42 -9.70
CA SER A 66 4.42 -2.84 -9.46
C SER A 66 3.31 -3.90 -9.60
N GLN A 67 3.43 -4.80 -10.58
CA GLN A 67 2.52 -5.94 -10.76
C GLN A 67 2.59 -6.92 -9.59
N ASP A 68 3.81 -7.28 -9.14
CA ASP A 68 3.99 -8.14 -7.96
C ASP A 68 3.36 -7.51 -6.71
N SER A 69 3.48 -6.18 -6.58
CA SER A 69 2.85 -5.42 -5.50
C SER A 69 1.32 -5.45 -5.59
N ILE A 70 0.75 -5.37 -6.80
CA ILE A 70 -0.71 -5.54 -7.00
C ILE A 70 -1.14 -6.95 -6.57
N SER A 71 -0.43 -8.00 -6.97
CA SER A 71 -0.74 -9.39 -6.58
C SER A 71 -0.68 -9.59 -5.07
N MET A 72 0.30 -8.98 -4.41
CA MET A 72 0.40 -8.98 -2.95
C MET A 72 -0.81 -8.27 -2.30
N ILE A 73 -1.19 -7.09 -2.80
CA ILE A 73 -2.34 -6.34 -2.27
C ILE A 73 -3.65 -7.14 -2.48
N GLN A 74 -3.83 -7.78 -3.64
CA GLN A 74 -5.00 -8.62 -3.92
C GLN A 74 -5.07 -9.83 -2.96
N THR A 75 -3.92 -10.42 -2.62
CA THR A 75 -3.85 -11.50 -1.63
C THR A 75 -4.32 -11.02 -0.25
N ALA A 76 -3.86 -9.84 0.18
CA ALA A 76 -4.33 -9.22 1.42
C ALA A 76 -5.83 -8.86 1.37
N GLU A 77 -6.30 -8.29 0.26
CA GLU A 77 -7.70 -7.90 0.09
C GLU A 77 -8.65 -9.11 0.14
N GLY A 78 -8.28 -10.23 -0.49
CA GLY A 78 -9.05 -11.48 -0.44
C GLY A 78 -9.23 -11.98 1.00
N ALA A 79 -8.14 -11.98 1.78
CA ALA A 79 -8.19 -12.34 3.20
C ALA A 79 -9.05 -11.37 4.04
N LEU A 80 -8.99 -10.06 3.74
CA LEU A 80 -9.84 -9.07 4.40
C LEU A 80 -11.31 -9.17 4.00
N ASN A 81 -11.62 -9.70 2.82
CA ASN A 81 -13.00 -9.96 2.43
C ASN A 81 -13.62 -11.08 3.26
N GLU A 82 -12.88 -12.17 3.50
CA GLU A 82 -13.32 -13.24 4.42
C GLU A 82 -13.45 -12.73 5.86
N THR A 83 -12.48 -11.94 6.32
CA THR A 83 -12.55 -11.28 7.63
C THR A 83 -13.82 -10.42 7.74
N HIS A 84 -14.18 -9.67 6.69
CA HIS A 84 -15.40 -8.86 6.67
C HIS A 84 -16.67 -9.73 6.78
N SER A 85 -16.76 -10.83 6.01
CA SER A 85 -17.88 -11.78 6.08
C SER A 85 -18.03 -12.40 7.47
N ILE A 86 -16.92 -12.79 8.09
CA ILE A 86 -16.90 -13.33 9.45
C ILE A 86 -17.39 -12.28 10.47
N LEU A 87 -16.94 -11.03 10.35
CA LEU A 87 -17.39 -9.95 11.24
C LEU A 87 -18.89 -9.65 11.09
N GLN A 88 -19.43 -9.70 9.88
CA GLN A 88 -20.88 -9.56 9.67
C GLN A 88 -21.63 -10.71 10.35
N ARG A 89 -21.13 -11.95 10.22
CA ARG A 89 -21.71 -13.12 10.91
C ARG A 89 -21.65 -12.97 12.44
N MET A 90 -20.52 -12.53 12.98
CA MET A 90 -20.38 -12.25 14.42
C MET A 90 -21.37 -11.17 14.88
N ARG A 91 -21.62 -10.15 14.05
CA ARG A 91 -22.61 -9.11 14.34
C ARG A 91 -24.03 -9.68 14.36
N GLU A 92 -24.39 -10.56 13.41
CA GLU A 92 -25.68 -11.25 13.40
C GLU A 92 -25.89 -12.04 14.70
N LEU A 93 -24.87 -12.81 15.11
CA LEU A 93 -24.89 -13.58 16.35
C LEU A 93 -25.02 -12.69 17.60
N ALA A 94 -24.33 -11.54 17.63
CA ALA A 94 -24.46 -10.57 18.71
C ALA A 94 -25.88 -9.96 18.77
N VAL A 95 -26.48 -9.64 17.62
CA VAL A 95 -27.87 -9.17 17.53
C VAL A 95 -28.85 -10.25 17.99
N GLN A 96 -28.64 -11.50 17.56
CA GLN A 96 -29.46 -12.64 18.00
C GLN A 96 -29.35 -12.83 19.51
N SER A 97 -28.14 -12.83 20.07
CA SER A 97 -27.92 -13.01 21.51
C SER A 97 -28.50 -11.87 22.36
N SER A 98 -28.58 -10.66 21.79
CA SER A 98 -29.20 -9.51 22.46
C SER A 98 -30.72 -9.67 22.67
N ASN A 99 -31.37 -10.66 22.05
CA ASN A 99 -32.79 -10.90 22.27
C ASN A 99 -33.04 -11.65 23.60
N ASP A 100 -34.12 -11.30 24.30
CA ASP A 100 -34.52 -11.90 25.58
C ASP A 100 -35.25 -13.24 25.41
N THR A 101 -35.60 -13.62 24.19
CA THR A 101 -36.18 -14.94 23.88
C THR A 101 -35.20 -16.09 24.03
N ASN A 102 -33.89 -15.80 24.06
CA ASN A 102 -32.84 -16.81 24.21
C ASN A 102 -32.55 -17.06 25.69
N ASN A 103 -32.41 -18.34 26.05
CA ASN A 103 -32.00 -18.72 27.41
C ASN A 103 -30.46 -18.67 27.56
N SER A 104 -29.95 -18.86 28.78
CA SER A 104 -28.50 -18.82 29.05
C SER A 104 -27.70 -19.90 28.31
N THR A 105 -28.30 -21.06 28.06
CA THR A 105 -27.68 -22.17 27.31
C THR A 105 -27.56 -21.80 25.83
N ASP A 106 -28.61 -21.22 25.24
CA ASP A 106 -28.61 -20.75 23.85
C ASP A 106 -27.54 -19.67 23.64
N ARG A 107 -27.41 -18.74 24.60
CA ARG A 107 -26.37 -17.70 24.55
C ARG A 107 -24.96 -18.27 24.70
N THR A 108 -24.80 -19.39 25.41
CA THR A 108 -23.52 -20.10 25.50
C THR A 108 -23.16 -20.77 24.17
N ALA A 109 -24.12 -21.39 23.49
CA ALA A 109 -23.90 -21.96 22.16
C ALA A 109 -23.55 -20.87 21.11
N ILE A 110 -24.21 -19.71 21.18
CA ILE A 110 -23.86 -18.56 20.34
C ILE A 110 -22.44 -18.06 20.66
N GLN A 111 -22.06 -18.02 21.95
CA GLN A 111 -20.71 -17.65 22.36
C GLN A 111 -19.66 -18.60 21.77
N ASP A 112 -19.92 -19.90 21.75
CA ASP A 112 -19.00 -20.89 21.17
C ASP A 112 -18.80 -20.65 19.65
N GLU A 113 -19.86 -20.31 18.91
CA GLU A 113 -19.75 -19.91 17.50
C GLU A 113 -18.93 -18.62 17.35
N VAL A 114 -19.20 -17.60 18.17
CA VAL A 114 -18.43 -16.34 18.18
C VAL A 114 -16.94 -16.58 18.50
N ASN A 115 -16.63 -17.52 19.39
CA ASN A 115 -15.25 -17.88 19.71
C ASN A 115 -14.54 -18.50 18.52
N GLN A 116 -15.18 -19.43 17.82
CA GLN A 116 -14.63 -20.06 16.61
C GLN A 116 -14.41 -19.05 15.49
N LEU A 117 -15.35 -18.12 15.30
CA LEU A 117 -15.21 -17.04 14.33
C LEU A 117 -14.05 -16.11 14.67
N ALA A 118 -13.85 -15.80 15.96
CA ALA A 118 -12.72 -14.99 16.40
C ALA A 118 -11.36 -15.72 16.23
N ASP A 119 -11.32 -17.03 16.47
CA ASP A 119 -10.14 -17.86 16.18
C ASP A 119 -9.85 -17.92 14.68
N GLU A 120 -10.88 -17.98 13.85
CA GLU A 120 -10.74 -17.97 12.40
C GLU A 120 -10.18 -16.63 11.89
N ILE A 121 -10.61 -15.50 12.44
CA ILE A 121 -10.02 -14.17 12.14
C ILE A 121 -8.52 -14.17 12.49
N ASP A 122 -8.13 -14.69 13.65
CA ASP A 122 -6.72 -14.79 14.02
C ASP A 122 -5.94 -15.74 13.10
N ARG A 123 -6.56 -16.86 12.68
CA ARG A 123 -5.96 -17.79 11.73
C ARG A 123 -5.70 -17.09 10.40
N ILE A 124 -6.67 -16.36 9.85
CA ILE A 124 -6.50 -15.57 8.62
C ILE A 124 -5.36 -14.56 8.83
N GLY A 125 -5.41 -13.77 9.89
CA GLY A 125 -4.38 -12.76 10.19
C GLY A 125 -2.95 -13.31 10.31
N ASN A 126 -2.79 -14.50 10.89
CA ASN A 126 -1.47 -15.14 11.09
C ASN A 126 -1.01 -16.01 9.90
N THR A 127 -1.93 -16.53 9.09
CA THR A 127 -1.59 -17.45 7.98
C THR A 127 -1.51 -16.75 6.62
N THR A 128 -2.18 -15.61 6.42
CA THR A 128 -2.08 -14.84 5.17
C THR A 128 -0.67 -14.35 4.92
N GLU A 129 -0.05 -14.90 3.88
CA GLU A 129 1.30 -14.58 3.49
C GLU A 129 1.44 -14.46 1.97
N PHE A 130 2.39 -13.63 1.54
CA PHE A 130 2.81 -13.54 0.15
C PHE A 130 4.33 -13.68 0.11
N ASN A 131 4.81 -14.71 -0.58
CA ASN A 131 6.24 -15.04 -0.63
C ASN A 131 6.87 -15.09 0.78
N THR A 132 6.27 -15.87 1.68
CA THR A 132 6.64 -16.03 3.11
C THR A 132 6.53 -14.79 4.00
N LYS A 133 6.16 -13.63 3.46
CA LYS A 133 5.92 -12.42 4.25
C LYS A 133 4.48 -12.39 4.75
N LYS A 134 4.29 -12.27 6.05
CA LYS A 134 2.98 -12.07 6.66
C LYS A 134 2.47 -10.66 6.35
N LEU A 135 1.19 -10.56 5.99
CA LEU A 135 0.60 -9.30 5.54
C LEU A 135 -0.34 -8.66 6.56
N LEU A 136 -0.93 -9.44 7.47
CA LEU A 136 -2.06 -9.01 8.32
C LEU A 136 -1.78 -9.08 9.82
N ASN A 137 -0.57 -9.48 10.23
CA ASN A 137 -0.20 -9.73 11.62
C ASN A 137 0.41 -8.50 12.34
N GLY A 138 0.48 -7.35 11.68
CA GLY A 138 1.10 -6.13 12.22
C GLY A 138 2.61 -6.00 11.97
N ASP A 139 3.23 -6.94 11.26
CA ASP A 139 4.66 -6.83 10.91
C ASP A 139 4.92 -5.82 9.78
N VAL A 140 3.88 -5.48 9.00
CA VAL A 140 3.97 -4.65 7.79
C VAL A 140 3.28 -3.29 7.91
N VAL A 141 3.32 -2.72 9.11
CA VAL A 141 2.71 -1.40 9.38
C VAL A 141 3.47 -0.34 8.58
N GLY A 142 2.72 0.38 7.72
CA GLY A 142 3.26 1.50 6.97
C GLY A 142 3.08 2.83 7.69
N VAL A 143 3.54 3.90 7.04
CA VAL A 143 3.39 5.25 7.58
C VAL A 143 1.92 5.63 7.59
N ASN A 144 1.34 5.69 8.78
CA ASN A 144 -0.04 6.08 8.99
C ASN A 144 -0.10 7.52 9.47
N ALA A 145 -0.99 8.30 8.86
CA ALA A 145 -1.41 9.56 9.44
C ALA A 145 -2.11 9.30 10.79
N GLU A 146 -1.88 10.17 11.76
CA GLU A 146 -2.52 10.09 13.08
C GLU A 146 -4.05 9.98 12.92
N VAL A 147 -4.62 8.88 13.40
CA VAL A 147 -6.07 8.72 13.46
C VAL A 147 -6.49 9.09 14.88
N LYS A 148 -7.01 10.30 15.04
CA LYS A 148 -7.55 10.78 16.32
C LYS A 148 -8.70 9.87 16.78
N GLY A 149 -8.66 9.45 18.04
CA GLY A 149 -9.75 8.66 18.62
C GLY A 149 -11.05 9.46 18.59
N THR A 150 -12.09 8.91 17.97
CA THR A 150 -13.43 9.50 17.99
C THR A 150 -14.29 8.80 19.03
N TYR A 151 -15.25 9.54 19.58
CA TYR A 151 -16.30 8.98 20.44
C TYR A 151 -17.65 9.28 19.82
N THR A 152 -18.55 8.30 19.83
CA THR A 152 -19.95 8.48 19.49
C THR A 152 -20.80 7.96 20.64
N VAL A 153 -21.89 8.67 20.94
CA VAL A 153 -22.82 8.30 22.01
C VAL A 153 -24.11 7.83 21.35
N ASN A 154 -24.34 6.52 21.38
CA ASN A 154 -25.60 5.93 20.93
C ASN A 154 -26.54 5.87 22.13
N ASN A 155 -27.58 6.69 22.09
CA ASN A 155 -28.47 6.90 23.23
C ASN A 155 -29.90 6.49 22.87
N ASN A 156 -30.51 5.63 23.71
CA ASN A 156 -31.90 5.21 23.61
C ASN A 156 -32.79 5.83 24.70
N SER A 157 -32.35 6.96 25.28
CA SER A 157 -33.03 7.73 26.32
C SER A 157 -33.24 9.19 25.88
N SER A 158 -34.08 9.91 26.62
CA SER A 158 -34.32 11.36 26.42
C SER A 158 -33.12 12.27 26.75
N ILE A 159 -32.02 11.69 27.25
CA ILE A 159 -30.84 12.43 27.69
C ILE A 159 -29.87 12.58 26.53
N LYS A 160 -29.55 13.82 26.16
CA LYS A 160 -28.40 14.10 25.30
C LYS A 160 -27.16 14.13 26.18
N GLN A 161 -26.54 12.97 26.38
CA GLN A 161 -25.22 12.91 27.00
C GLN A 161 -24.20 13.42 26.00
N THR A 162 -24.02 14.73 25.95
CA THR A 162 -22.80 15.32 25.41
C THR A 162 -21.72 15.04 26.46
N ILE A 163 -20.55 14.53 26.07
CA ILE A 163 -19.34 14.63 26.90
C ILE A 163 -19.05 16.14 27.01
N ALA A 164 -19.76 16.83 27.89
CA ALA A 164 -19.82 18.29 27.92
C ALA A 164 -18.72 18.81 28.84
N ALA A 165 -17.83 19.61 28.26
CA ALA A 165 -16.93 20.56 28.92
C ALA A 165 -15.81 19.99 29.82
N ASP A 166 -15.27 18.81 29.52
CA ASP A 166 -13.92 18.45 29.96
C ASP A 166 -12.98 18.41 28.75
N THR A 167 -12.33 19.54 28.47
CA THR A 167 -11.30 19.66 27.42
C THR A 167 -10.18 18.62 27.61
N ALA A 168 -9.94 18.15 28.84
CA ALA A 168 -8.97 17.09 29.13
C ALA A 168 -9.53 15.68 28.87
N GLY A 169 -10.82 15.44 29.13
CA GLY A 169 -11.48 14.16 28.84
C GLY A 169 -11.65 13.86 27.35
N LEU A 170 -11.91 14.91 26.56
CA LEU A 170 -11.91 14.83 25.10
C LEU A 170 -10.50 14.58 24.55
N ALA A 171 -9.49 15.25 25.11
CA ALA A 171 -8.09 15.10 24.69
C ALA A 171 -7.51 13.72 25.00
N SER A 172 -7.90 13.06 26.11
CA SER A 172 -7.43 11.71 26.45
C SER A 172 -8.13 10.60 25.66
N VAL A 173 -9.38 10.79 25.25
CA VAL A 173 -10.03 9.90 24.26
C VAL A 173 -9.40 10.09 22.87
N GLN A 174 -9.08 11.33 22.49
CA GLN A 174 -8.49 11.65 21.20
C GLN A 174 -7.02 11.25 21.07
N ASN A 175 -6.22 11.33 22.15
CA ASN A 175 -4.76 11.14 22.13
C ASN A 175 -4.27 9.90 22.90
N SER A 176 -5.15 9.12 23.55
CA SER A 176 -4.75 7.96 24.37
C SER A 176 -5.83 6.86 24.46
N GLY A 177 -6.75 6.80 23.50
CA GLY A 177 -7.71 5.70 23.41
C GLY A 177 -6.99 4.38 23.12
N ALA A 178 -6.80 3.54 24.15
CA ALA A 178 -5.98 2.32 24.07
C ALA A 178 -6.68 1.15 23.36
N ILE A 179 -8.02 1.15 23.30
CA ILE A 179 -8.84 0.02 22.88
C ILE A 179 -9.96 0.49 21.94
N ASN A 180 -10.22 -0.29 20.88
CA ASN A 180 -11.42 -0.13 20.07
C ASN A 180 -12.58 -0.76 20.82
N GLY A 181 -13.59 0.02 21.20
CA GLY A 181 -14.63 -0.60 21.99
C GLY A 181 -15.80 0.24 22.41
N ALA A 182 -16.77 -0.43 23.01
CA ALA A 182 -17.99 0.18 23.49
C ALA A 182 -18.15 -0.06 24.99
N VAL A 183 -18.79 0.89 25.67
CA VAL A 183 -19.28 0.72 27.03
C VAL A 183 -20.75 0.99 27.05
N SER A 184 -21.54 0.02 27.47
CA SER A 184 -22.95 0.23 27.73
C SER A 184 -23.18 0.48 29.22
N VAL A 185 -23.91 1.53 29.53
CA VAL A 185 -24.41 1.83 30.88
C VAL A 185 -25.92 1.74 30.82
N THR A 186 -26.47 0.77 31.54
CA THR A 186 -27.93 0.55 31.59
C THR A 186 -28.43 0.74 33.01
N LYS A 187 -29.51 1.50 33.19
CA LYS A 187 -30.16 1.60 34.51
C LYS A 187 -31.02 0.36 34.74
N THR A 188 -30.63 -0.49 35.69
CA THR A 188 -31.28 -1.79 35.92
C THR A 188 -32.32 -1.73 37.03
N ASN A 189 -32.14 -0.85 38.03
CA ASN A 189 -33.11 -0.70 39.10
C ASN A 189 -33.15 0.74 39.65
N SER A 190 -34.31 1.13 40.17
CA SER A 190 -34.52 2.40 40.86
C SER A 190 -35.42 2.11 42.04
N VAL A 191 -34.84 1.96 43.23
CA VAL A 191 -35.59 1.65 44.46
C VAL A 191 -35.75 2.93 45.26
N THR A 192 -36.99 3.35 45.49
CA THR A 192 -37.31 4.45 46.39
C THR A 192 -37.48 3.87 47.80
N GLY A 193 -36.54 4.16 48.70
CA GLY A 193 -36.64 3.74 50.10
C GLY A 193 -37.71 4.52 50.87
N ALA A 194 -38.08 4.02 52.06
CA ALA A 194 -39.13 4.58 52.93
C ALA A 194 -38.87 6.03 53.42
N SER A 195 -37.71 6.62 53.13
CA SER A 195 -37.35 8.01 53.44
C SER A 195 -37.20 8.91 52.19
N GLY A 196 -37.69 8.47 51.02
CA GLY A 196 -37.63 9.25 49.78
C GLY A 196 -36.26 9.26 49.07
N THR A 197 -35.26 8.55 49.60
CA THR A 197 -33.96 8.35 48.95
C THR A 197 -34.12 7.35 47.79
N VAL A 198 -33.89 7.82 46.57
CA VAL A 198 -33.88 6.99 45.36
C VAL A 198 -32.48 6.38 45.19
N THR A 199 -32.37 5.06 45.33
CA THR A 199 -31.13 4.33 45.00
C THR A 199 -31.26 3.83 43.57
N ASN A 200 -30.47 4.41 42.66
CA ASN A 200 -30.38 3.96 41.28
C ASN A 200 -29.24 2.94 41.14
N THR A 201 -29.52 1.77 40.56
CA THR A 201 -28.51 0.76 40.25
C THR A 201 -28.27 0.74 38.74
N TYR A 202 -27.02 0.92 38.35
CA TYR A 202 -26.57 0.90 36.96
C TYR A 202 -25.74 -0.35 36.71
N LYS A 203 -25.97 -1.01 35.58
CA LYS A 203 -25.10 -2.06 35.05
C LYS A 203 -24.18 -1.45 34.00
N VAL A 204 -22.86 -1.54 34.21
CA VAL A 204 -21.84 -1.04 33.29
C VAL A 204 -21.08 -2.19 32.69
N ILE A 205 -21.04 -2.27 31.37
CA ILE A 205 -20.35 -3.35 30.67
C ILE A 205 -19.27 -2.79 29.76
N ASP A 206 -18.09 -3.39 29.82
CA ASP A 206 -16.93 -3.00 29.05
C ASP A 206 -16.96 -3.48 27.58
N ASN A 207 -15.86 -3.20 26.87
CA ASN A 207 -15.63 -3.63 25.49
C ASN A 207 -15.67 -5.16 25.30
N LEU A 208 -15.30 -5.91 26.32
CA LEU A 208 -15.21 -7.38 26.29
C LEU A 208 -16.47 -8.07 26.84
N GLY A 209 -17.49 -7.31 27.25
CA GLY A 209 -18.70 -7.86 27.82
C GLY A 209 -18.58 -8.24 29.31
N ASN A 210 -17.54 -7.78 30.01
CA ASN A 210 -17.43 -7.93 31.45
C ASN A 210 -18.24 -6.87 32.19
N ASP A 211 -18.86 -7.29 33.28
CA ASP A 211 -19.57 -6.38 34.19
C ASP A 211 -18.55 -5.60 35.04
N ILE A 212 -18.43 -4.29 34.75
CA ILE A 212 -17.56 -3.34 35.43
C ILE A 212 -18.36 -2.45 36.40
N THR A 213 -19.58 -2.85 36.76
CA THR A 213 -20.46 -2.08 37.69
C THR A 213 -19.75 -1.68 39.00
N SER A 214 -18.80 -2.48 39.49
CA SER A 214 -18.01 -2.17 40.69
C SER A 214 -17.00 -1.03 40.54
N LYS A 215 -16.57 -0.70 39.31
CA LYS A 215 -15.68 0.44 39.02
C LYS A 215 -16.45 1.70 38.61
N PHE A 216 -17.78 1.65 38.67
CA PHE A 216 -18.66 2.79 38.47
C PHE A 216 -18.98 3.41 39.83
N THR A 217 -18.02 4.15 40.37
CA THR A 217 -18.14 4.73 41.72
C THR A 217 -18.65 6.17 41.64
N GLU A 218 -19.64 6.52 42.48
CA GLU A 218 -19.95 7.93 42.73
C GLU A 218 -18.72 8.59 43.37
N ALA A 219 -18.14 9.59 42.70
CA ALA A 219 -17.10 10.39 43.32
C ALA A 219 -17.71 11.13 44.52
N THR A 220 -17.23 10.81 45.73
CA THR A 220 -17.73 11.41 46.97
C THR A 220 -17.55 12.94 46.89
N GLY A 221 -18.66 13.66 46.69
CA GLY A 221 -18.69 15.13 46.71
C GLY A 221 -18.65 15.86 45.36
N ALA A 222 -18.74 15.19 44.21
CA ALA A 222 -18.91 15.85 42.92
C ALA A 222 -19.95 15.12 42.05
N ALA A 223 -20.79 15.88 41.35
CA ALA A 223 -21.89 15.40 40.50
C ALA A 223 -21.42 14.67 39.22
N ALA A 224 -20.46 13.76 39.33
CA ALA A 224 -19.82 13.07 38.23
C ALA A 224 -19.58 11.58 38.53
N PHE A 225 -20.12 10.69 37.71
CA PHE A 225 -19.71 9.29 37.64
C PHE A 225 -18.47 9.17 36.74
N THR A 226 -17.46 8.41 37.17
CA THR A 226 -16.21 8.19 36.42
C THR A 226 -16.05 6.72 36.04
N LEU A 227 -15.58 6.44 34.82
CA LEU A 227 -15.14 5.09 34.42
C LEU A 227 -13.70 4.90 34.87
N ALA A 228 -13.45 4.02 35.85
CA ALA A 228 -12.10 3.80 36.35
C ALA A 228 -11.18 3.08 35.32
N THR A 229 -9.89 3.35 35.47
CA THR A 229 -8.72 2.95 34.67
C THR A 229 -8.78 1.57 34.01
N GLY A 230 -8.49 1.57 32.69
CA GLY A 230 -8.30 0.38 31.86
C GLY A 230 -8.88 0.50 30.45
N LEU A 231 -9.83 1.41 30.24
CA LEU A 231 -10.51 1.58 28.95
C LEU A 231 -10.20 2.92 28.25
N ILE A 232 -9.88 3.95 29.03
CA ILE A 232 -9.41 5.26 28.59
C ILE A 232 -8.28 5.64 29.57
N ALA A 233 -7.16 6.15 29.08
CA ALA A 233 -6.09 6.62 29.94
C ALA A 233 -6.61 7.74 30.86
N SER A 234 -6.60 7.47 32.18
CA SER A 234 -6.93 8.35 33.33
C SER A 234 -8.19 9.25 33.24
N ASP A 235 -9.16 9.03 34.13
CA ASP A 235 -10.18 9.99 34.65
C ASP A 235 -10.98 10.86 33.66
N ALA A 236 -11.10 10.44 32.40
CA ALA A 236 -11.53 11.30 31.30
C ALA A 236 -13.05 11.44 31.11
N VAL A 237 -13.81 10.36 31.32
CA VAL A 237 -15.24 10.35 31.01
C VAL A 237 -16.04 10.50 32.29
N LYS A 238 -16.42 11.75 32.56
CA LYS A 238 -17.30 12.14 33.65
C LYS A 238 -18.74 12.21 33.12
N PHE A 239 -19.66 11.54 33.80
CA PHE A 239 -21.09 11.66 33.52
C PHE A 239 -21.78 12.44 34.61
N ASN A 240 -22.58 13.45 34.23
CA ASN A 240 -23.34 14.21 35.19
C ASN A 240 -24.34 13.32 35.95
N ALA A 241 -24.22 13.29 37.28
CA ALA A 241 -25.04 12.45 38.15
C ALA A 241 -26.55 12.79 38.05
N THR A 242 -26.88 14.05 37.75
CA THR A 242 -28.27 14.50 37.55
C THR A 242 -28.89 13.92 36.29
N ASP A 243 -28.11 13.79 35.21
CA ASP A 243 -28.58 13.22 33.94
C ASP A 243 -28.78 11.71 34.05
N LEU A 244 -27.87 11.00 34.73
CA LEU A 244 -28.02 9.56 34.99
C LEU A 244 -29.17 9.26 35.96
N GLY A 245 -29.44 10.14 36.93
CA GLY A 245 -30.56 10.01 37.85
C GLY A 245 -31.92 10.03 37.13
N ASN A 246 -32.02 10.84 36.06
CA ASN A 246 -33.23 11.03 35.25
C ASN A 246 -33.51 9.90 34.24
N MET A 247 -32.56 8.98 34.03
CA MET A 247 -32.79 7.79 33.20
C MET A 247 -33.94 6.97 33.78
N LYS A 248 -34.84 6.47 32.94
CA LYS A 248 -35.84 5.47 33.35
C LYS A 248 -35.18 4.09 33.48
N VAL A 249 -35.75 3.22 34.31
CA VAL A 249 -35.30 1.82 34.40
C VAL A 249 -35.49 1.16 33.03
N GLY A 250 -34.43 0.54 32.52
CA GLY A 250 -34.38 -0.07 31.18
C GLY A 250 -33.79 0.83 30.09
N GLU A 251 -33.57 2.13 30.35
CA GLU A 251 -32.84 3.00 29.43
C GLU A 251 -31.34 2.72 29.50
N SER A 252 -30.68 2.80 28.34
CA SER A 252 -29.23 2.63 28.21
C SER A 252 -28.64 3.69 27.31
N PHE A 253 -27.37 4.00 27.57
CA PHE A 253 -26.51 4.71 26.64
C PHE A 253 -25.26 3.88 26.41
N THR A 254 -24.80 3.84 25.17
CA THR A 254 -23.58 3.16 24.78
C THR A 254 -22.60 4.19 24.27
N LEU A 255 -21.46 4.29 24.93
CA LEU A 255 -20.31 5.03 24.42
C LEU A 255 -19.52 4.13 23.51
N VAL A 256 -19.23 4.60 22.30
CA VAL A 256 -18.40 3.89 21.33
C VAL A 256 -17.12 4.69 21.14
N PHE A 257 -15.98 4.06 21.36
CA PHE A 257 -14.64 4.64 21.26
C PHE A 257 -13.87 3.99 20.12
N ASN A 258 -13.17 4.81 19.34
CA ASN A 258 -12.13 4.35 18.43
C ASN A 258 -10.75 4.50 19.09
N LYS A 259 -9.93 3.47 18.94
CA LYS A 259 -8.53 3.45 19.35
C LYS A 259 -7.79 4.59 18.65
N HIS A 260 -7.06 5.38 19.42
CA HIS A 260 -6.09 6.31 18.86
C HIS A 260 -4.93 5.50 18.29
N VAL A 261 -4.62 5.75 17.02
CA VAL A 261 -3.42 5.19 16.39
C VAL A 261 -2.45 6.34 16.25
N ASP A 262 -1.40 6.30 17.08
CA ASP A 262 -0.24 7.18 16.97
C ASP A 262 0.27 7.20 15.52
N ALA A 263 0.76 8.36 15.08
CA ALA A 263 1.38 8.46 13.76
C ALA A 263 2.60 7.53 13.70
N ALA A 264 2.45 6.37 13.05
CA ALA A 264 3.54 5.47 12.79
C ALA A 264 4.49 6.16 11.80
N THR A 265 5.59 6.70 12.30
CA THR A 265 6.65 7.34 11.49
C THR A 265 7.73 6.36 11.05
N ASP A 266 7.62 5.10 11.50
CA ASP A 266 8.62 4.06 11.23
C ASP A 266 8.39 3.45 9.84
N THR A 267 9.31 3.72 8.93
CA THR A 267 9.32 3.17 7.57
C THR A 267 9.96 1.79 7.49
N SER A 268 10.58 1.29 8.56
CA SER A 268 11.35 0.04 8.54
C SER A 268 10.49 -1.20 8.28
N ASN A 269 9.23 -1.15 8.69
CA ASN A 269 8.29 -2.27 8.55
C ASN A 269 7.37 -2.12 7.34
N ALA A 270 7.35 -0.96 6.69
CA ALA A 270 6.53 -0.74 5.50
C ALA A 270 7.03 -1.59 4.32
N ILE A 271 6.11 -2.15 3.54
CA ILE A 271 6.50 -2.83 2.30
C ILE A 271 6.85 -1.77 1.26
N THR A 272 8.14 -1.60 0.99
CA THR A 272 8.63 -0.67 -0.04
C THR A 272 8.64 -1.36 -1.40
N ALA A 273 7.77 -0.90 -2.30
CA ALA A 273 7.79 -1.26 -3.70
C ALA A 273 8.64 -0.24 -4.49
N GLN A 274 9.69 -0.68 -5.18
CA GLN A 274 10.43 0.16 -6.11
C GLN A 274 9.65 0.25 -7.42
N ILE A 275 8.93 1.35 -7.60
CA ILE A 275 8.00 1.59 -8.72
C ILE A 275 8.59 2.49 -9.81
N GLY A 276 9.91 2.72 -9.79
CA GLY A 276 10.61 3.47 -10.83
C GLY A 276 12.06 3.04 -11.01
N ALA A 277 12.66 3.50 -12.11
CA ALA A 277 14.03 3.12 -12.50
C ALA A 277 15.14 3.79 -11.67
N ASN A 278 14.82 4.88 -10.94
CA ASN A 278 15.81 5.66 -10.20
C ASN A 278 15.66 5.51 -8.68
N SER A 279 16.77 5.73 -7.96
CA SER A 279 16.79 5.73 -6.49
C SER A 279 15.76 6.71 -5.91
N GLY A 280 15.03 6.27 -4.87
CA GLY A 280 14.00 7.07 -4.19
C GLY A 280 12.62 7.05 -4.85
N GLN A 281 12.45 6.40 -6.01
CA GLN A 281 11.14 6.17 -6.62
C GLN A 281 10.44 4.95 -6.02
N THR A 282 10.21 5.01 -4.71
CA THR A 282 9.56 3.95 -3.94
C THR A 282 8.14 4.33 -3.54
N MET A 283 7.26 3.35 -3.51
CA MET A 283 5.95 3.44 -2.89
C MET A 283 5.94 2.56 -1.66
N GLN A 284 5.52 3.13 -0.53
CA GLN A 284 5.32 2.38 0.70
C GLN A 284 3.87 1.89 0.74
N ILE A 285 3.70 0.60 0.97
CA ILE A 285 2.41 -0.04 1.19
C ILE A 285 2.37 -0.43 2.66
N GLY A 286 1.43 0.18 3.39
CA GLY A 286 1.17 -0.11 4.79
C GLY A 286 -0.06 -0.98 4.96
N ILE A 287 0.08 -2.08 5.70
CA ILE A 287 -1.05 -2.89 6.13
C ILE A 287 -1.07 -2.93 7.65
N ASP A 288 -2.18 -2.45 8.21
CA ASP A 288 -2.39 -2.44 9.67
C ASP A 288 -2.63 -3.86 10.18
N ASP A 289 -2.40 -4.10 11.48
CA ASP A 289 -2.73 -5.39 12.10
C ASP A 289 -4.25 -5.62 12.06
N MET A 290 -4.66 -6.76 11.49
CA MET A 290 -6.07 -7.12 11.25
C MET A 290 -6.47 -8.38 12.02
N ARG A 291 -5.66 -8.79 13.00
CA ARG A 291 -6.01 -9.89 13.92
C ARG A 291 -7.13 -9.49 14.88
N ALA A 292 -7.77 -10.48 15.51
CA ALA A 292 -8.89 -10.25 16.41
C ALA A 292 -8.49 -9.35 17.61
N ASN A 293 -7.24 -9.44 18.08
CA ASN A 293 -6.71 -8.55 19.12
C ASN A 293 -6.64 -7.08 18.68
N ALA A 294 -6.10 -6.81 17.49
CA ALA A 294 -5.96 -5.45 16.96
C ALA A 294 -7.31 -4.81 16.57
N LEU A 295 -8.27 -5.65 16.16
CA LEU A 295 -9.64 -5.25 15.86
C LEU A 295 -10.51 -5.00 17.12
N GLY A 296 -10.02 -5.38 18.31
CA GLY A 296 -10.73 -5.20 19.58
C GLY A 296 -11.71 -6.33 19.93
N ILE A 297 -11.60 -7.46 19.23
CA ILE A 297 -12.46 -8.65 19.37
C ILE A 297 -11.91 -9.66 20.38
N LYS A 298 -10.59 -9.63 20.58
CA LYS A 298 -9.91 -10.33 21.66
C LYS A 298 -9.09 -9.34 22.47
N ASP A 299 -8.89 -9.65 23.75
CA ASP A 299 -7.89 -8.98 24.58
C ASP A 299 -6.51 -9.64 24.43
N ALA A 300 -5.46 -8.95 24.87
CA ALA A 300 -4.09 -9.45 24.92
C ALA A 300 -3.94 -10.75 25.72
N SER A 301 -4.90 -11.05 26.59
CA SER A 301 -5.01 -12.29 27.38
C SER A 301 -5.68 -13.46 26.62
N GLY A 302 -6.11 -13.26 25.37
CA GLY A 302 -6.76 -14.29 24.53
C GLY A 302 -8.27 -14.46 24.74
N ASN A 303 -8.89 -13.63 25.58
CA ASN A 303 -10.34 -13.68 25.83
C ASN A 303 -11.11 -12.95 24.72
N THR A 304 -12.11 -13.62 24.15
CA THR A 304 -13.04 -13.10 23.13
C THR A 304 -14.12 -12.21 23.74
N ILE A 305 -14.72 -11.33 22.92
CA ILE A 305 -15.89 -10.55 23.33
C ILE A 305 -17.00 -11.49 23.81
N LYS A 306 -17.58 -11.17 24.98
CA LYS A 306 -18.70 -11.91 25.55
C LYS A 306 -20.02 -11.42 24.98
N VAL A 307 -20.82 -12.37 24.50
CA VAL A 307 -22.22 -12.24 24.10
C VAL A 307 -23.12 -13.11 24.97
N ASN A 308 -22.62 -13.63 26.09
CA ASN A 308 -23.37 -14.52 27.00
C ASN A 308 -24.49 -13.80 27.79
N ASP A 309 -24.48 -12.48 27.80
CA ASP A 309 -25.51 -11.65 28.42
C ASP A 309 -26.03 -10.57 27.45
N LYS A 310 -27.30 -10.20 27.55
CA LYS A 310 -27.97 -9.21 26.69
C LYS A 310 -27.24 -7.88 26.68
N TYR A 311 -26.80 -7.44 27.84
CA TYR A 311 -26.11 -6.16 27.98
C TYR A 311 -24.69 -6.23 27.36
N ALA A 312 -24.03 -7.39 27.45
CA ALA A 312 -22.74 -7.65 26.84
C ALA A 312 -22.84 -7.75 25.31
N ALA A 313 -23.89 -8.40 24.81
CA ALA A 313 -24.20 -8.45 23.38
C ALA A 313 -24.44 -7.06 22.77
N ASN A 314 -25.08 -6.13 23.51
CA ASN A 314 -25.28 -4.75 23.03
C ASN A 314 -23.97 -3.95 22.93
N SER A 315 -23.04 -4.15 23.87
CA SER A 315 -21.69 -3.61 23.74
C SER A 315 -21.01 -4.24 22.52
N ALA A 316 -21.02 -5.58 22.43
CA ALA A 316 -20.40 -6.36 21.36
C ALA A 316 -20.80 -5.90 19.95
N ILE A 317 -22.09 -5.61 19.70
CA ILE A 317 -22.55 -5.10 18.39
C ILE A 317 -21.78 -3.84 17.98
N SER A 318 -21.56 -2.91 18.90
CA SER A 318 -20.85 -1.66 18.62
C SER A 318 -19.34 -1.89 18.43
N THR A 319 -18.75 -2.81 19.20
CA THR A 319 -17.33 -3.18 19.04
C THR A 319 -17.06 -3.84 17.69
N ILE A 320 -17.93 -4.76 17.27
CA ILE A 320 -17.86 -5.45 15.98
C ILE A 320 -18.11 -4.47 14.84
N GLN A 321 -19.02 -3.51 15.00
CA GLN A 321 -19.24 -2.45 14.02
C GLN A 321 -17.98 -1.61 13.80
N ASN A 322 -17.27 -1.23 14.86
CA ASN A 322 -16.00 -0.52 14.74
C ASN A 322 -14.91 -1.38 14.04
N ALA A 323 -14.87 -2.68 14.33
CA ALA A 323 -13.97 -3.61 13.65
C ALA A 323 -14.27 -3.70 12.15
N ILE A 324 -15.55 -3.77 11.77
CA ILE A 324 -16.01 -3.75 10.37
C ILE A 324 -15.56 -2.46 9.67
N GLU A 325 -15.75 -1.32 10.31
CA GLU A 325 -15.34 -0.02 9.77
C GLU A 325 -13.82 0.08 9.58
N LYS A 326 -13.02 -0.45 10.51
CA LYS A 326 -11.56 -0.53 10.35
C LYS A 326 -11.14 -1.41 9.18
N VAL A 327 -11.69 -2.62 9.07
CA VAL A 327 -11.40 -3.53 7.95
C VAL A 327 -11.81 -2.88 6.62
N SER A 328 -12.96 -2.22 6.59
CA SER A 328 -13.44 -1.49 5.41
C SER A 328 -12.51 -0.33 5.03
N ALA A 329 -12.06 0.47 6.00
CA ALA A 329 -11.10 1.54 5.78
C ALA A 329 -9.76 1.00 5.25
N GLN A 330 -9.27 -0.12 5.78
CA GLN A 330 -8.05 -0.75 5.28
C GLN A 330 -8.20 -1.27 3.85
N ARG A 331 -9.32 -1.91 3.52
CA ARG A 331 -9.62 -2.34 2.14
C ARG A 331 -9.69 -1.14 1.18
N SER A 332 -10.28 -0.04 1.61
CA SER A 332 -10.33 1.20 0.82
C SER A 332 -8.93 1.75 0.54
N LYS A 333 -8.04 1.78 1.54
CA LYS A 333 -6.62 2.16 1.35
C LYS A 333 -5.92 1.24 0.34
N LEU A 334 -6.12 -0.07 0.44
CA LEU A 334 -5.51 -1.05 -0.46
C LEU A 334 -6.01 -0.91 -1.90
N GLY A 335 -7.31 -0.66 -2.11
CA GLY A 335 -7.86 -0.35 -3.43
C GLY A 335 -7.30 0.95 -4.01
N ALA A 336 -7.11 1.98 -3.18
CA ALA A 336 -6.44 3.21 -3.63
C ALA A 336 -4.98 2.96 -4.05
N PHE A 337 -4.26 2.09 -3.35
CA PHE A 337 -2.90 1.68 -3.74
C PHE A 337 -2.89 0.88 -5.05
N GLN A 338 -3.85 -0.01 -5.29
CA GLN A 338 -3.99 -0.72 -6.57
C GLN A 338 -4.19 0.27 -7.73
N ASN A 339 -5.16 1.18 -7.63
CA ASN A 339 -5.43 2.20 -8.66
C ASN A 339 -4.18 3.05 -8.95
N ARG A 340 -3.45 3.43 -7.90
CA ARG A 340 -2.21 4.20 -8.04
C ARG A 340 -1.11 3.39 -8.75
N LEU A 341 -0.97 2.09 -8.45
CA LEU A 341 -0.02 1.21 -9.12
C LEU A 341 -0.40 0.99 -10.59
N GLU A 342 -1.69 0.84 -10.92
CA GLU A 342 -2.16 0.74 -12.32
C GLU A 342 -1.83 1.99 -13.13
N HIS A 343 -2.11 3.18 -12.59
CA HIS A 343 -1.70 4.43 -13.23
C HIS A 343 -0.18 4.55 -13.37
N THR A 344 0.56 4.05 -12.39
CA THR A 344 2.02 4.02 -12.42
C THR A 344 2.51 3.09 -13.54
N ILE A 345 1.96 1.88 -13.66
CA ILE A 345 2.31 0.92 -14.72
C ILE A 345 2.06 1.53 -16.10
N ASN A 346 0.91 2.17 -16.32
CA ASN A 346 0.60 2.84 -17.58
C ASN A 346 1.60 3.95 -17.89
N ASN A 347 1.94 4.79 -16.91
CA ASN A 347 2.94 5.84 -17.07
C ASN A 347 4.36 5.29 -17.35
N LEU A 348 4.77 4.24 -16.63
CA LEU A 348 6.04 3.56 -16.85
C LEU A 348 6.11 2.95 -18.26
N GLY A 349 5.02 2.34 -18.74
CA GLY A 349 4.91 1.80 -20.08
C GLY A 349 5.08 2.87 -21.15
N THR A 350 4.34 3.98 -21.05
CA THR A 350 4.48 5.12 -21.96
C THR A 350 5.88 5.75 -21.90
N ALA A 351 6.49 5.84 -20.72
CA ALA A 351 7.86 6.34 -20.57
C ALA A 351 8.90 5.39 -21.20
N SER A 352 8.75 4.07 -21.00
CA SER A 352 9.61 3.04 -21.58
C SER A 352 9.54 3.07 -23.12
N GLU A 353 8.34 3.15 -23.68
CA GLU A 353 8.10 3.25 -25.13
C GLU A 353 8.71 4.53 -25.73
N ASN A 354 8.49 5.68 -25.10
CA ASN A 354 9.06 6.95 -25.57
C ASN A 354 10.60 6.97 -25.48
N LEU A 355 11.18 6.38 -24.43
CA LEU A 355 12.63 6.22 -24.32
C LEU A 355 13.17 5.23 -25.35
N GLN A 356 12.48 4.14 -25.63
CA GLN A 356 12.84 3.19 -26.68
C GLN A 356 12.81 3.83 -28.07
N ALA A 357 11.77 4.62 -28.39
CA ALA A 357 11.71 5.38 -29.63
C ALA A 357 12.82 6.45 -29.75
N SER A 358 13.24 7.02 -28.61
CA SER A 358 14.35 7.97 -28.57
C SER A 358 15.71 7.27 -28.69
N GLU A 359 15.87 6.09 -28.10
CA GLU A 359 17.05 5.25 -28.22
C GLU A 359 17.24 4.72 -29.65
N SER A 360 16.16 4.24 -30.27
CA SER A 360 16.14 3.84 -31.68
C SER A 360 16.58 4.99 -32.60
N ARG A 361 16.06 6.20 -32.41
CA ARG A 361 16.48 7.37 -33.22
C ARG A 361 17.97 7.74 -33.06
N ILE A 362 18.57 7.43 -31.93
CA ILE A 362 20.00 7.70 -31.69
C ILE A 362 20.86 6.56 -32.23
N ARG A 363 20.45 5.30 -31.99
CA ARG A 363 21.32 4.14 -32.18
C ARG A 363 21.02 3.35 -33.44
N ASP A 364 19.78 3.28 -33.89
CA ASP A 364 19.41 2.50 -35.06
C ASP A 364 19.77 3.23 -36.35
N VAL A 365 20.05 2.45 -37.39
CA VAL A 365 20.38 2.98 -38.72
C VAL A 365 19.15 2.96 -39.62
N ASP A 366 19.02 3.98 -40.47
CA ASP A 366 18.12 3.91 -41.62
C ASP A 366 18.74 3.01 -42.68
N MET A 367 18.22 1.79 -42.78
CA MET A 367 18.71 0.75 -43.68
C MET A 367 18.70 1.19 -45.14
N ALA A 368 17.72 1.98 -45.58
CA ALA A 368 17.64 2.41 -46.96
C ALA A 368 18.80 3.37 -47.30
N ASN A 369 19.03 4.36 -46.43
CA ASN A 369 20.11 5.32 -46.61
C ASN A 369 21.50 4.66 -46.54
N GLU A 370 21.72 3.75 -45.59
CA GLU A 370 23.01 3.06 -45.46
C GLU A 370 23.26 2.08 -46.61
N MET A 371 22.22 1.44 -47.17
CA MET A 371 22.34 0.63 -48.40
C MET A 371 22.75 1.47 -49.62
N MET A 372 22.20 2.69 -49.74
CA MET A 372 22.59 3.61 -50.82
C MET A 372 24.05 4.05 -50.66
N GLU A 373 24.49 4.40 -49.46
CA GLU A 373 25.88 4.78 -49.22
C GLU A 373 26.83 3.59 -49.42
N TYR A 374 26.48 2.38 -48.97
CA TYR A 374 27.25 1.16 -49.25
C TYR A 374 27.40 0.92 -50.76
N SER A 375 26.31 0.98 -51.52
CA SER A 375 26.32 0.83 -52.97
C SER A 375 27.21 1.87 -53.65
N LYS A 376 27.09 3.14 -53.25
CA LYS A 376 27.95 4.23 -53.73
C LYS A 376 29.43 4.01 -53.41
N LYS A 377 29.78 3.56 -52.19
CA LYS A 377 31.17 3.25 -51.82
C LYS A 377 31.72 2.07 -52.61
N ASN A 378 30.90 1.06 -52.92
CA ASN A 378 31.30 -0.04 -53.78
C ASN A 378 31.58 0.41 -55.22
N ILE A 379 30.70 1.24 -55.81
CA ILE A 379 30.92 1.82 -57.14
C ILE A 379 32.20 2.66 -57.16
N LEU A 380 32.44 3.49 -56.14
CA LEU A 380 33.66 4.29 -56.01
C LEU A 380 34.92 3.43 -55.84
N THR A 381 34.82 2.29 -55.17
CA THR A 381 35.94 1.34 -55.03
C THR A 381 36.27 0.70 -56.38
N GLN A 382 35.25 0.29 -57.16
CA GLN A 382 35.44 -0.22 -58.52
C GLN A 382 36.05 0.85 -59.45
N ALA A 383 35.58 2.10 -59.38
CA ALA A 383 36.13 3.21 -60.15
C ALA A 383 37.59 3.51 -59.76
N ALA A 384 37.92 3.50 -58.46
CA ALA A 384 39.29 3.70 -57.99
C ALA A 384 40.24 2.57 -58.40
N GLN A 385 39.76 1.32 -58.47
CA GLN A 385 40.51 0.18 -59.01
C GLN A 385 40.81 0.37 -60.50
N SER A 386 39.81 0.76 -61.29
CA SER A 386 39.99 1.06 -62.72
C SER A 386 40.97 2.22 -62.95
N MET A 387 40.86 3.29 -62.15
CA MET A 387 41.80 4.42 -62.22
C MET A 387 43.21 4.07 -61.74
N LEU A 388 43.36 3.21 -60.73
CA LEU A 388 44.65 2.69 -60.31
C LEU A 388 45.30 1.88 -61.44
N ALA A 389 44.52 1.03 -62.12
CA ALA A 389 44.99 0.27 -63.26
C ALA A 389 45.44 1.18 -64.42
N GLN A 390 44.68 2.24 -64.72
CA GLN A 390 45.02 3.22 -65.75
C GLN A 390 46.20 4.14 -65.35
N ALA A 391 46.30 4.51 -64.08
CA ALA A 391 47.43 5.28 -63.57
C ALA A 391 48.73 4.45 -63.57
N LYS A 392 48.64 3.12 -63.37
CA LYS A 392 49.77 2.20 -63.47
C LYS A 392 50.28 2.00 -64.91
N SER A 393 49.43 2.16 -65.92
CA SER A 393 49.83 1.98 -67.33
C SER A 393 50.47 3.23 -67.98
N GLN A 394 50.25 4.43 -67.43
CA GLN A 394 50.85 5.67 -67.94
C GLN A 394 52.39 5.68 -67.97
N PRO A 395 53.11 5.26 -66.90
CA PRO A 395 54.58 5.20 -66.93
C PRO A 395 55.12 4.14 -67.90
N GLU A 396 54.42 3.02 -68.09
CA GLU A 396 54.81 1.94 -69.01
C GLU A 396 54.74 2.37 -70.48
N GLN A 397 53.72 3.17 -70.85
CA GLN A 397 53.62 3.77 -72.18
C GLN A 397 54.78 4.74 -72.46
N VAL A 398 55.23 5.46 -71.44
CA VAL A 398 56.40 6.35 -71.55
C VAL A 398 57.70 5.57 -71.61
N LEU A 399 57.80 4.44 -70.89
CA LEU A 399 58.97 3.54 -70.96
C LEU A 399 59.11 2.89 -72.34
N GLN A 400 58.00 2.58 -73.01
CA GLN A 400 57.98 2.10 -74.39
C GLN A 400 58.50 3.13 -75.41
N LEU A 401 58.42 4.43 -75.10
CA LEU A 401 58.96 5.52 -75.94
C LEU A 401 60.45 5.81 -75.66
N LEU A 402 60.99 5.27 -74.58
CA LEU A 402 62.40 5.42 -74.16
C LEU A 402 63.26 4.18 -74.46
N ARG A 403 62.66 3.12 -75.00
CA ARG A 403 63.36 2.00 -75.64
C ARG A 403 63.38 2.22 -77.14
#